data_AF-A0A8T1EMF0-F1
#
_entry.id   AF-A0A8T1EMF0-F1
#
_cell.length_a   1.000
_cell.length_b   1.000
_cell.length_c   1.000
_cell.angle_alpha   90.00
_cell.angle_beta   90.00
_cell.angle_gamma   90.00
#
_symmetry.space_group_name_H-M   'P 1'
#
loop_
_entity.id
_entity.type
_entity.pdbx_description
1 polymer ?
#
loop_
_entity_poly.entity_id
_entity_poly.type
_entity_poly.pdbx_seq_one_letter_code
_entity_poly.pdbx_strand_id
1 'polypeptide(L)'
;MILNEGQLMYHGPCNNVEEYFESLGFKCPPQRDIADYLLDLGTREQYQYQVERPTKQPRRASEFADAFRESRLYQESLYALEAPYDPELLQSVEQNMKLMPQFSQSFMDSTMTLLRRQLTITYRNKPFIFGRVLMIAVMGLLFCTVFYDFDPTEVSVVLGVVFSSVMFLSMGQSSQIATYMAEREVFYKQRGANFFRTSSYVLATSASQIPLALVETLIFGSLVYWLCGFESEFQLFLIFEFVLFVMNLAMGMWFFFLSSVGPNENVVTPLGMVSVLVFIIFAGFIVTKSQIPDYLIWAHWISPMTWSIRALSINQYRSDNMDVCVYDGIDYCKDYGKTMGVYYLDLFGIETEKYWIVYGIIYSLVIYVLFMVMSFLGLEYLRYEAPENVDVSEKPLEDESYALLKTPKNARTPDASGVYVVQLDNREKNFTPVTVARAA
;
A
#
# COMPACT_ATOMS: atom_id res chain seq x y z
N MET A 1 31.90 10.44 -14.17
CA MET A 1 32.03 10.30 -12.71
C MET A 1 32.12 8.81 -12.37
N ILE A 2 33.03 8.43 -11.49
CA ILE A 2 33.26 7.03 -11.09
C ILE A 2 33.19 6.94 -9.57
N LEU A 3 32.32 6.06 -9.06
CA LEU A 3 32.10 5.82 -7.64
C LEU A 3 32.35 4.35 -7.30
N ASN A 4 33.02 4.11 -6.18
CA ASN A 4 33.23 2.78 -5.61
C ASN A 4 33.05 2.85 -4.09
N GLU A 5 32.24 1.96 -3.51
CA GLU A 5 31.88 1.96 -2.07
C GLU A 5 31.44 3.35 -1.54
N GLY A 6 30.73 4.13 -2.37
CA GLY A 6 30.30 5.49 -2.04
C GLY A 6 31.42 6.55 -2.05
N GLN A 7 32.66 6.15 -2.37
CA GLN A 7 33.82 7.01 -2.51
C GLN A 7 34.03 7.42 -3.97
N LEU A 8 34.43 8.67 -4.18
CA LEU A 8 34.66 9.24 -5.51
C LEU A 8 36.06 8.90 -6.00
N MET A 9 36.16 8.06 -7.04
CA MET A 9 37.44 7.71 -7.64
C MET A 9 37.88 8.72 -8.70
N TYR A 10 36.92 9.29 -9.44
CA TYR A 10 37.18 10.25 -10.51
C TYR A 10 35.94 11.09 -10.85
N HIS A 11 36.13 12.40 -11.01
CA HIS A 11 35.15 13.32 -11.56
C HIS A 11 35.83 14.33 -12.48
N GLY A 12 35.43 14.35 -13.76
CA GLY A 12 36.03 15.24 -14.75
C GLY A 12 35.67 14.83 -16.18
N PRO A 13 36.25 15.52 -17.18
CA PRO A 13 36.03 15.22 -18.61
C PRO A 13 36.43 13.79 -18.97
N CYS A 14 35.72 13.18 -19.93
CA CYS A 14 36.03 11.81 -20.37
C CYS A 14 37.41 11.70 -21.01
N ASN A 15 37.90 12.75 -21.67
CA ASN A 15 39.20 12.70 -22.37
C ASN A 15 40.40 12.59 -21.43
N ASN A 16 40.25 13.03 -20.17
CA ASN A 16 41.35 13.06 -19.20
C ASN A 16 41.35 11.83 -18.28
N VAL A 17 40.35 10.94 -18.42
CA VAL A 17 40.17 9.81 -17.49
C VAL A 17 41.30 8.79 -17.63
N GLU A 18 41.74 8.50 -18.85
CA GLU A 18 42.85 7.58 -19.11
C GLU A 18 44.16 8.12 -18.55
N GLU A 19 44.49 9.38 -18.84
CA GLU A 19 45.69 10.03 -18.33
C GLU A 19 45.74 10.05 -16.80
N TYR A 20 44.58 10.29 -16.14
CA TYR A 20 44.48 10.25 -14.70
C TYR A 20 44.78 8.86 -14.13
N PHE A 21 44.16 7.79 -14.64
CA PHE A 21 44.42 6.44 -14.13
C PHE A 21 45.80 5.90 -14.54
N GLU A 22 46.34 6.31 -15.69
CA GLU A 22 47.73 6.06 -16.07
C GLU A 22 48.71 6.73 -15.10
N SER A 23 48.38 7.93 -14.60
CA SER A 23 49.16 8.61 -13.57
C SER A 23 49.17 7.87 -12.23
N LEU A 24 48.14 7.07 -11.95
CA LEU A 24 48.05 6.20 -10.77
C LEU A 24 48.67 4.80 -11.00
N GLY A 25 49.14 4.51 -12.20
CA GLY A 25 49.80 3.25 -12.55
C GLY A 25 48.88 2.18 -13.16
N PHE A 26 47.73 2.57 -13.71
CA PHE A 26 46.83 1.67 -14.43
C PHE A 26 46.77 2.05 -15.91
N LYS A 27 46.96 1.07 -16.80
CA LYS A 27 46.91 1.31 -18.25
C LYS A 27 45.86 0.44 -18.92
N CYS A 28 45.02 1.07 -19.73
CA CYS A 28 44.02 0.34 -20.52
C CYS A 28 44.69 -0.41 -21.68
N PRO A 29 44.46 -1.73 -21.83
CA PRO A 29 44.93 -2.48 -22.98
C PRO A 29 44.21 -2.03 -24.26
N PRO A 30 44.88 -2.06 -25.43
CA PRO A 30 44.32 -1.54 -26.68
C PRO A 30 43.10 -2.30 -27.21
N GLN A 31 42.81 -3.48 -26.67
CA GLN A 31 41.69 -4.35 -27.08
C GLN A 31 40.51 -4.31 -26.09
N ARG A 32 40.63 -3.58 -24.97
CA ARG A 32 39.59 -3.49 -23.93
C ARG A 32 38.84 -2.17 -24.09
N ASP A 33 37.53 -2.22 -23.92
CA ASP A 33 36.72 -1.01 -23.86
C ASP A 33 37.06 -0.19 -22.60
N ILE A 34 37.12 1.13 -22.74
CA ILE A 34 37.51 2.02 -21.65
C ILE A 34 36.50 1.95 -20.50
N ALA A 35 35.20 1.82 -20.78
CA ALA A 35 34.20 1.74 -19.72
C ALA A 35 34.37 0.45 -18.89
N ASP A 36 34.59 -0.68 -19.55
CA ASP A 36 34.89 -1.96 -18.88
C ASP A 36 36.16 -1.86 -18.03
N TYR A 37 37.23 -1.31 -18.60
CA TYR A 37 38.49 -1.06 -17.88
C TYR A 37 38.26 -0.24 -16.61
N LEU A 38 37.48 0.85 -16.69
CA LEU A 38 37.20 1.72 -15.56
C LEU A 38 36.32 1.06 -14.48
N LEU A 39 35.40 0.16 -14.88
CA LEU A 39 34.58 -0.62 -13.95
C LEU A 39 35.40 -1.69 -13.20
N ASP A 40 36.45 -2.20 -13.81
CA ASP A 40 37.34 -3.19 -13.20
C ASP A 40 38.29 -2.55 -12.17
N LEU A 41 38.54 -1.23 -12.22
CA LEU A 41 39.40 -0.51 -11.28
C LEU A 41 38.78 -0.45 -9.88
N GLY A 42 39.58 -0.76 -8.85
CA GLY A 42 39.07 -0.89 -7.47
C GLY A 42 38.34 -2.20 -7.20
N THR A 43 38.26 -3.12 -8.18
CA THR A 43 37.84 -4.51 -7.97
C THR A 43 39.05 -5.44 -7.91
N ARG A 44 38.81 -6.76 -7.95
CA ARG A 44 39.86 -7.78 -8.05
C ARG A 44 40.49 -7.83 -9.44
N GLU A 45 39.77 -7.42 -10.46
CA GLU A 45 40.23 -7.47 -11.84
C GLU A 45 41.27 -6.38 -12.15
N GLN A 46 41.43 -5.38 -11.26
CA GLN A 46 42.38 -4.29 -11.44
C GLN A 46 43.84 -4.74 -11.66
N TYR A 47 44.24 -5.93 -11.21
CA TYR A 47 45.61 -6.44 -11.36
C TYR A 47 46.04 -6.59 -12.82
N GLN A 48 45.10 -6.88 -13.73
CA GLN A 48 45.40 -7.07 -15.15
C GLN A 48 45.81 -5.76 -15.85
N TYR A 49 45.58 -4.62 -15.20
CA TYR A 49 45.86 -3.29 -15.72
C TYR A 49 46.99 -2.56 -15.01
N GLN A 50 47.58 -3.17 -13.97
CA GLN A 50 48.66 -2.55 -13.20
C GLN A 50 49.96 -2.56 -14.01
N VAL A 51 50.57 -1.39 -14.10
CA VAL A 51 51.93 -1.22 -14.65
C VAL A 51 52.91 -1.09 -13.49
N GLU A 52 54.07 -1.73 -13.60
CA GLU A 52 55.13 -1.62 -12.59
C GLU A 52 55.54 -0.16 -12.39
N ARG A 53 55.44 0.33 -11.15
CA ARG A 53 55.82 1.67 -10.73
C ARG A 53 56.47 1.66 -9.35
N PRO A 54 57.31 2.65 -9.03
CA PRO A 54 57.94 2.78 -7.71
C PRO A 54 56.94 3.14 -6.61
N THR A 55 55.83 3.80 -6.95
CA THR A 55 54.73 4.13 -6.04
C THR A 55 53.67 3.03 -6.03
N LYS A 56 53.22 2.65 -4.84
CA LYS A 56 52.15 1.65 -4.65
C LYS A 56 50.84 2.17 -5.25
N GLN A 57 50.23 1.39 -6.13
CA GLN A 57 48.94 1.73 -6.74
C GLN A 57 47.82 1.63 -5.68
N PRO A 58 46.83 2.55 -5.71
CA PRO A 58 45.68 2.50 -4.82
C PRO A 58 44.86 1.23 -5.07
N ARG A 59 44.35 0.62 -4.01
CA ARG A 59 43.57 -0.63 -4.07
C ARG A 59 42.20 -0.51 -3.45
N ARG A 60 42.10 0.17 -2.31
CA ARG A 60 40.84 0.39 -1.59
C ARG A 60 40.13 1.61 -2.16
N ALA A 61 38.81 1.63 -2.10
CA ALA A 61 38.02 2.78 -2.55
C ALA A 61 38.44 4.10 -1.87
N SER A 62 38.81 4.05 -0.59
CA SER A 62 39.35 5.21 0.14
C SER A 62 40.69 5.71 -0.43
N GLU A 63 41.60 4.81 -0.79
CA GLU A 63 42.90 5.17 -1.37
C GLU A 63 42.73 5.85 -2.75
N PHE A 64 41.78 5.38 -3.56
CA PHE A 64 41.43 6.05 -4.82
C PHE A 64 40.83 7.44 -4.60
N ALA A 65 40.00 7.60 -3.56
CA ALA A 65 39.41 8.89 -3.24
C ALA A 65 40.43 9.88 -2.68
N ASP A 66 41.36 9.45 -1.86
CA ASP A 66 42.46 10.30 -1.37
C ASP A 66 43.38 10.71 -2.52
N ALA A 67 43.72 9.78 -3.41
CA ALA A 67 44.47 10.10 -4.63
C ALA A 67 43.72 11.10 -5.53
N PHE A 68 42.38 11.00 -5.62
CA PHE A 68 41.58 11.97 -6.36
C PHE A 68 41.58 13.34 -5.68
N ARG A 69 41.47 13.40 -4.36
CA ARG A 69 41.52 14.66 -3.58
C ARG A 69 42.84 15.41 -3.72
N GLU A 70 43.95 14.68 -3.84
CA GLU A 70 45.26 15.26 -4.08
C GLU A 70 45.48 15.67 -5.55
N SER A 71 44.60 15.23 -6.46
CA SER A 71 44.74 15.50 -7.88
C SER A 71 44.42 16.96 -8.24
N ARG A 72 45.07 17.43 -9.31
CA ARG A 72 44.77 18.74 -9.90
C ARG A 72 43.31 18.87 -10.35
N LEU A 73 42.69 17.79 -10.84
CA LEU A 73 41.30 17.79 -11.31
C LEU A 73 40.31 18.09 -10.18
N TYR A 74 40.59 17.58 -8.97
CA TYR A 74 39.80 17.89 -7.79
C TYR A 74 39.97 19.34 -7.36
N GLN A 75 41.21 19.85 -7.34
CA GLN A 75 41.47 21.25 -7.04
C GLN A 75 40.82 22.21 -8.05
N GLU A 76 40.87 21.89 -9.34
CA GLU A 76 40.18 22.66 -10.39
C GLU A 76 38.65 22.64 -10.22
N SER A 77 38.09 21.49 -9.85
CA SER A 77 36.65 21.37 -9.56
C SER A 77 36.25 22.18 -8.33
N LEU A 78 37.06 22.15 -7.26
CA LEU A 78 36.85 22.97 -6.06
C LEU A 78 36.96 24.47 -6.37
N TYR A 79 37.99 24.86 -7.12
CA TYR A 79 38.15 26.25 -7.55
C TYR A 79 36.95 26.73 -8.38
N ALA A 80 36.43 25.88 -9.28
CA ALA A 80 35.23 26.19 -10.06
C ALA A 80 33.94 26.30 -9.20
N LEU A 81 33.86 25.55 -8.09
CA LEU A 81 32.77 25.63 -7.13
C LEU A 81 32.85 26.90 -6.26
N GLU A 82 34.05 27.36 -5.91
CA GLU A 82 34.30 28.56 -5.09
C GLU A 82 34.33 29.86 -5.91
N ALA A 83 34.62 29.76 -7.21
CA ALA A 83 34.64 30.90 -8.12
C ALA A 83 33.26 31.59 -8.13
N PRO A 84 33.23 32.93 -8.22
CA PRO A 84 31.97 33.65 -8.30
C PRO A 84 31.20 33.20 -9.55
N TYR A 85 29.92 32.86 -9.36
CA TYR A 85 29.05 32.48 -10.45
C TYR A 85 28.93 33.61 -11.48
N ASP A 86 28.92 33.24 -12.75
CA ASP A 86 28.71 34.18 -13.84
C ASP A 86 27.33 34.86 -13.69
N PRO A 87 27.28 36.21 -13.66
CA PRO A 87 26.03 36.95 -13.52
C PRO A 87 25.00 36.61 -14.60
N GLU A 88 25.41 36.27 -15.83
CA GLU A 88 24.48 35.86 -16.90
C GLU A 88 23.82 34.52 -16.59
N LEU A 89 24.60 33.58 -16.01
CA LEU A 89 24.10 32.27 -15.60
C LEU A 89 23.12 32.40 -14.42
N LEU A 90 23.43 33.26 -13.45
CA LEU A 90 22.54 33.56 -12.32
C LEU A 90 21.22 34.16 -12.80
N GLN A 91 21.26 35.09 -13.75
CA GLN A 91 20.05 35.66 -14.35
C GLN A 91 19.23 34.60 -15.09
N SER A 92 19.88 33.70 -15.83
CA SER A 92 19.22 32.57 -16.50
C SER A 92 18.58 31.59 -15.51
N VAL A 93 19.25 31.26 -14.40
CA VAL A 93 18.69 30.40 -13.34
C VAL A 93 17.47 31.05 -12.70
N GLU A 94 17.52 32.36 -12.45
CA GLU A 94 16.39 33.11 -11.89
C GLU A 94 15.18 33.15 -12.83
N GLN A 95 15.42 33.34 -14.13
CA GLN A 95 14.35 33.42 -15.13
C GLN A 95 13.80 32.05 -15.53
N ASN A 96 14.63 31.01 -15.60
CA ASN A 96 14.24 29.72 -16.19
C ASN A 96 14.05 28.61 -15.15
N MET A 97 14.88 28.57 -14.09
CA MET A 97 14.89 27.45 -13.13
C MET A 97 14.04 27.74 -11.89
N LYS A 98 14.14 28.95 -11.31
CA LYS A 98 13.31 29.33 -10.13
C LYS A 98 11.81 29.41 -10.46
N LEU A 99 11.47 29.67 -11.71
CA LEU A 99 10.07 29.71 -12.16
C LEU A 99 9.47 28.31 -12.41
N MET A 100 10.27 27.23 -12.37
CA MET A 100 9.74 25.88 -12.55
C MET A 100 8.92 25.49 -11.31
N PRO A 101 7.59 25.28 -11.45
CA PRO A 101 6.78 24.89 -10.33
C PRO A 101 7.10 23.46 -9.91
N GLN A 102 7.00 23.17 -8.61
CA GLN A 102 7.20 21.80 -8.09
C GLN A 102 6.28 20.78 -8.78
N PHE A 103 5.06 21.19 -9.13
CA PHE A 103 4.11 20.40 -9.90
C PHE A 103 3.73 21.17 -11.16
N SER A 104 3.87 20.55 -12.33
CA SER A 104 3.55 21.18 -13.62
C SER A 104 2.05 21.40 -13.82
N GLN A 105 1.20 20.55 -13.24
CA GLN A 105 -0.26 20.65 -13.32
C GLN A 105 -0.89 21.27 -12.07
N SER A 106 -2.02 21.95 -12.28
CA SER A 106 -2.89 22.41 -11.20
C SER A 106 -3.43 21.22 -10.40
N PHE A 107 -3.95 21.48 -9.19
CA PHE A 107 -4.48 20.42 -8.34
C PHE A 107 -5.69 19.70 -8.96
N MET A 108 -6.60 20.44 -9.58
CA MET A 108 -7.79 19.86 -10.23
C MET A 108 -7.42 19.08 -11.49
N ASP A 109 -6.54 19.63 -12.34
CA ASP A 109 -6.13 18.94 -13.58
C ASP A 109 -5.38 17.64 -13.27
N SER A 110 -4.50 17.68 -12.25
CA SER A 110 -3.78 16.49 -11.78
C SER A 110 -4.74 15.44 -11.24
N THR A 111 -5.73 15.84 -10.43
CA THR A 111 -6.74 14.93 -9.86
C THR A 111 -7.64 14.33 -10.95
N MET A 112 -8.07 15.13 -11.93
CA MET A 112 -8.88 14.67 -13.05
C MET A 112 -8.11 13.71 -13.96
N THR A 113 -6.84 14.01 -14.23
CA THR A 113 -5.96 13.13 -15.01
C THR A 113 -5.77 11.78 -14.30
N LEU A 114 -5.51 11.81 -12.99
CA LEU A 114 -5.39 10.60 -12.17
C LEU A 114 -6.70 9.83 -12.10
N LEU A 115 -7.84 10.49 -11.92
CA LEU A 115 -9.16 9.85 -11.89
C LEU A 115 -9.44 9.13 -13.20
N ARG A 116 -9.21 9.80 -14.33
CA ARG A 116 -9.36 9.20 -15.66
C ARG A 116 -8.45 7.99 -15.83
N ARG A 117 -7.21 8.06 -15.33
CA ARG A 117 -6.27 6.93 -15.35
C ARG A 117 -6.79 5.77 -14.51
N GLN A 118 -7.19 6.00 -13.25
CA GLN A 118 -7.68 4.96 -12.35
C GLN A 118 -8.93 4.29 -12.92
N LEU A 119 -9.91 5.08 -13.37
CA LEU A 119 -11.11 4.54 -14.06
C LEU A 119 -10.74 3.69 -15.28
N THR A 120 -9.74 4.12 -16.06
CA THR A 120 -9.28 3.36 -17.22
C THR A 120 -8.61 2.05 -16.82
N ILE A 121 -7.80 2.03 -15.76
CA ILE A 121 -7.15 0.82 -15.23
C ILE A 121 -8.22 -0.17 -14.75
N THR A 122 -9.16 0.29 -13.92
CA THR A 122 -10.26 -0.55 -13.43
C THR A 122 -11.11 -1.09 -14.58
N TYR A 123 -11.54 -0.23 -15.50
CA TYR A 123 -12.38 -0.62 -16.64
C TYR A 123 -11.68 -1.62 -17.58
N ARG A 124 -10.37 -1.47 -17.79
CA ARG A 124 -9.60 -2.40 -18.63
C ARG A 124 -9.36 -3.75 -17.96
N ASN A 125 -9.42 -3.81 -16.63
CA ASN A 125 -9.38 -5.07 -15.89
C ASN A 125 -10.72 -5.81 -15.97
N LYS A 126 -11.10 -6.23 -17.19
CA LYS A 126 -12.34 -6.95 -17.47
C LYS A 126 -12.48 -8.25 -16.67
N PRO A 127 -11.42 -9.08 -16.48
CA PRO A 127 -11.54 -10.28 -15.66
C PRO A 127 -11.93 -9.99 -14.22
N PHE A 128 -11.34 -8.93 -13.62
CA PHE A 128 -11.69 -8.50 -12.28
C PHE A 128 -13.14 -8.04 -12.18
N ILE A 129 -13.58 -7.12 -13.06
CA ILE A 129 -14.97 -6.63 -13.05
C ILE A 129 -15.96 -7.77 -13.28
N PHE A 130 -15.72 -8.62 -14.28
CA PHE A 130 -16.62 -9.74 -14.59
C PHE A 130 -16.71 -10.73 -13.44
N GLY A 131 -15.56 -11.15 -12.88
CA GLY A 131 -15.52 -12.06 -11.75
C GLY A 131 -16.26 -11.49 -10.53
N ARG A 132 -16.14 -10.19 -10.31
CA ARG A 132 -16.77 -9.49 -9.19
C ARG A 132 -18.27 -9.35 -9.33
N VAL A 133 -18.76 -8.94 -10.51
CA VAL A 133 -20.20 -8.89 -10.81
C VAL A 133 -20.82 -10.27 -10.74
N LEU A 134 -20.15 -11.29 -11.28
CA LEU A 134 -20.62 -12.68 -11.21
C LEU A 134 -20.70 -13.18 -9.76
N MET A 135 -19.64 -12.96 -8.97
CA MET A 135 -19.61 -13.33 -7.56
C MET A 135 -20.75 -12.67 -6.78
N ILE A 136 -20.99 -11.38 -6.99
CA ILE A 136 -22.04 -10.64 -6.30
C ILE A 136 -23.43 -11.11 -6.71
N ALA A 137 -23.66 -11.36 -8.00
CA ALA A 137 -24.95 -11.87 -8.48
C ALA A 137 -25.23 -13.28 -7.93
N VAL A 138 -24.25 -14.19 -7.96
CA VAL A 138 -24.41 -15.56 -7.43
C VAL A 138 -24.62 -15.54 -5.92
N MET A 139 -23.82 -14.79 -5.17
CA MET A 139 -23.98 -14.69 -3.71
C MET A 139 -25.29 -14.01 -3.33
N GLY A 140 -25.69 -12.95 -4.05
CA GLY A 140 -27.01 -12.33 -3.88
C GLY A 140 -28.15 -13.32 -4.07
N LEU A 141 -28.13 -14.11 -5.15
CA LEU A 141 -29.13 -15.15 -5.38
C LEU A 141 -29.12 -16.23 -4.29
N LEU A 142 -27.95 -16.68 -3.85
CA LEU A 142 -27.85 -17.65 -2.75
C LEU A 142 -28.47 -17.10 -1.47
N PHE A 143 -28.17 -15.84 -1.11
CA PHE A 143 -28.81 -15.18 0.04
C PHE A 143 -30.33 -15.13 -0.11
N CYS A 144 -30.82 -14.75 -1.30
CA CYS A 144 -32.24 -14.72 -1.58
C CYS A 144 -32.90 -16.09 -1.47
N THR A 145 -32.21 -17.18 -1.82
CA THR A 145 -32.79 -18.54 -1.64
C THR A 145 -32.91 -18.96 -0.17
N VAL A 146 -31.99 -18.49 0.69
CA VAL A 146 -32.01 -18.83 2.12
C VAL A 146 -33.05 -18.00 2.87
N PHE A 147 -33.20 -16.73 2.50
CA PHE A 147 -34.06 -15.76 3.19
C PHE A 147 -35.24 -15.31 2.35
N TYR A 148 -35.70 -16.16 1.42
CA TYR A 148 -36.81 -15.86 0.53
C TYR A 148 -38.07 -15.57 1.35
N ASP A 149 -38.71 -14.42 1.09
CA ASP A 149 -39.97 -13.99 1.69
C ASP A 149 -40.03 -14.25 3.20
N PHE A 150 -39.07 -13.69 3.94
CA PHE A 150 -38.98 -13.90 5.38
C PHE A 150 -40.19 -13.33 6.10
N ASP A 151 -40.56 -13.94 7.23
CA ASP A 151 -41.58 -13.39 8.11
C ASP A 151 -41.02 -12.18 8.88
N PRO A 152 -41.60 -10.97 8.75
CA PRO A 152 -41.12 -9.78 9.46
C PRO A 152 -41.27 -9.86 10.99
N THR A 153 -42.09 -10.78 11.50
CA THR A 153 -42.23 -11.05 12.95
C THR A 153 -41.01 -11.76 13.52
N GLU A 154 -40.23 -12.46 12.69
CA GLU A 154 -38.98 -13.13 13.05
C GLU A 154 -37.80 -12.16 12.98
N VAL A 155 -37.71 -11.25 13.97
CA VAL A 155 -36.72 -10.16 14.00
C VAL A 155 -35.28 -10.61 13.84
N SER A 156 -34.94 -11.75 14.43
CA SER A 156 -33.59 -12.33 14.32
C SER A 156 -33.22 -12.62 12.86
N VAL A 157 -34.19 -13.03 12.03
CA VAL A 157 -34.00 -13.29 10.60
C VAL A 157 -33.83 -11.97 9.85
N VAL A 158 -34.71 -11.00 10.06
CA VAL A 158 -34.65 -9.69 9.37
C VAL A 158 -33.33 -8.96 9.66
N LEU A 159 -32.97 -8.85 10.95
CA LEU A 159 -31.71 -8.26 11.36
C LEU A 159 -30.51 -9.08 10.88
N GLY A 160 -30.65 -10.40 10.80
CA GLY A 160 -29.64 -11.28 10.24
C GLY A 160 -29.39 -11.03 8.75
N VAL A 161 -30.44 -10.79 7.96
CA VAL A 161 -30.34 -10.42 6.54
C VAL A 161 -29.66 -9.06 6.39
N VAL A 162 -30.07 -8.06 7.18
CA VAL A 162 -29.46 -6.72 7.19
C VAL A 162 -27.97 -6.80 7.55
N PHE A 163 -27.64 -7.48 8.64
CA PHE A 163 -26.26 -7.68 9.10
C PHE A 163 -25.43 -8.38 8.03
N SER A 164 -25.94 -9.48 7.47
CA SER A 164 -25.20 -10.28 6.49
C SER A 164 -25.01 -9.51 5.17
N SER A 165 -25.96 -8.65 4.80
CA SER A 165 -25.87 -7.78 3.62
C SER A 165 -24.75 -6.74 3.76
N VAL A 166 -24.73 -6.04 4.89
CA VAL A 166 -23.67 -5.07 5.22
C VAL A 166 -22.32 -5.77 5.30
N MET A 167 -22.25 -6.92 5.97
CA MET A 167 -21.03 -7.70 6.13
C MET A 167 -20.47 -8.19 4.78
N PHE A 168 -21.31 -8.76 3.91
CA PHE A 168 -20.88 -9.31 2.63
C PHE A 168 -20.26 -8.24 1.72
N LEU A 169 -20.94 -7.11 1.54
CA LEU A 169 -20.42 -5.99 0.74
C LEU A 169 -19.11 -5.45 1.32
N SER A 170 -19.08 -5.25 2.64
CA SER A 170 -17.90 -4.76 3.37
C SER A 170 -16.70 -5.69 3.18
N MET A 171 -16.87 -7.00 3.40
CA MET A 171 -15.81 -7.99 3.23
C MET A 171 -15.39 -8.12 1.77
N GLY A 172 -16.32 -7.92 0.83
CA GLY A 172 -16.05 -7.86 -0.59
C GLY A 172 -14.96 -6.83 -0.92
N GLN A 173 -14.91 -5.68 -0.25
CA GLN A 173 -13.89 -4.65 -0.53
C GLN A 173 -12.44 -5.09 -0.27
N SER A 174 -12.23 -6.13 0.54
CA SER A 174 -10.88 -6.64 0.84
C SER A 174 -10.12 -7.15 -0.39
N SER A 175 -10.81 -7.57 -1.45
CA SER A 175 -10.12 -8.01 -2.68
C SER A 175 -9.37 -6.89 -3.39
N GLN A 176 -9.64 -5.62 -3.06
CA GLN A 176 -8.92 -4.48 -3.61
C GLN A 176 -7.53 -4.28 -2.99
N ILE A 177 -7.23 -4.91 -1.83
CA ILE A 177 -5.94 -4.79 -1.15
C ILE A 177 -4.77 -5.06 -2.10
N ALA A 178 -4.82 -6.17 -2.84
CA ALA A 178 -3.77 -6.54 -3.79
C ALA A 178 -3.56 -5.47 -4.88
N THR A 179 -4.65 -4.87 -5.36
CA THR A 179 -4.59 -3.81 -6.37
C THR A 179 -3.97 -2.54 -5.79
N TYR A 180 -4.36 -2.14 -4.58
CA TYR A 180 -3.75 -0.96 -3.92
C TYR A 180 -2.27 -1.17 -3.61
N MET A 181 -1.87 -2.37 -3.19
CA MET A 181 -0.47 -2.70 -2.92
C MET A 181 0.37 -2.59 -4.20
N ALA A 182 -0.12 -3.13 -5.32
CA ALA A 182 0.56 -3.03 -6.61
C ALA A 182 0.63 -1.58 -7.13
N GLU A 183 -0.42 -0.78 -6.95
CA GLU A 183 -0.42 0.63 -7.35
C GLU A 183 0.50 1.51 -6.50
N ARG A 184 0.76 1.12 -5.25
CA ARG A 184 1.59 1.89 -4.31
C ARG A 184 3.03 2.07 -4.80
N GLU A 185 3.61 1.05 -5.41
CA GLU A 185 4.96 1.13 -5.98
C GLU A 185 5.04 2.17 -7.11
N VAL A 186 4.03 2.15 -7.99
CA VAL A 186 3.88 3.12 -9.07
C VAL A 186 3.67 4.52 -8.50
N PHE A 187 2.87 4.64 -7.43
CA PHE A 187 2.67 5.88 -6.71
C PHE A 187 3.99 6.44 -6.16
N TYR A 188 4.81 5.65 -5.46
CA TYR A 188 6.09 6.12 -4.90
C TYR A 188 7.03 6.64 -5.99
N LYS A 189 7.16 5.92 -7.11
CA LYS A 189 7.98 6.36 -8.24
C LYS A 189 7.51 7.69 -8.83
N GLN A 190 6.21 7.84 -9.04
CA GLN A 190 5.64 9.05 -9.65
C GLN A 190 5.62 10.25 -8.68
N ARG A 191 5.37 9.98 -7.40
CA ARG A 191 5.40 10.99 -6.34
C ARG A 191 6.81 11.50 -6.08
N GLY A 192 7.82 10.63 -6.14
CA GLY A 192 9.24 10.99 -6.07
C GLY A 192 9.70 11.87 -7.24
N ALA A 193 9.11 11.68 -8.42
CA ALA A 193 9.30 12.55 -9.58
C ALA A 193 8.41 13.81 -9.59
N ASN A 194 7.66 14.08 -8.51
CA ASN A 194 6.71 15.20 -8.38
C ASN A 194 5.68 15.32 -9.53
N PHE A 195 5.19 14.20 -10.07
CA PHE A 195 4.15 14.23 -11.11
C PHE A 195 2.79 14.72 -10.58
N PHE A 196 2.49 14.44 -9.32
CA PHE A 196 1.24 14.83 -8.67
C PHE A 196 1.37 14.86 -7.15
N ARG A 197 0.40 15.51 -6.49
CA ARG A 197 0.28 15.57 -5.04
C ARG A 197 -0.38 14.30 -4.51
N THR A 198 -0.02 13.87 -3.30
CA THR A 198 -0.61 12.69 -2.65
C THR A 198 -2.11 12.84 -2.45
N SER A 199 -2.59 14.04 -2.12
CA SER A 199 -4.03 14.33 -2.00
C SER A 199 -4.79 14.14 -3.33
N SER A 200 -4.19 14.52 -4.46
CA SER A 200 -4.78 14.26 -5.80
C SER A 200 -4.91 12.77 -6.08
N TYR A 201 -3.93 11.97 -5.68
CA TYR A 201 -3.98 10.51 -5.84
C TYR A 201 -5.07 9.88 -4.97
N VAL A 202 -5.13 10.22 -3.69
CA VAL A 202 -6.13 9.67 -2.76
C VAL A 202 -7.55 10.01 -3.23
N LEU A 203 -7.81 11.27 -3.62
CA LEU A 203 -9.11 11.68 -4.15
C LEU A 203 -9.46 10.96 -5.45
N ALA A 204 -8.50 10.82 -6.37
CA ALA A 204 -8.72 10.11 -7.62
C ALA A 204 -9.03 8.61 -7.40
N THR A 205 -8.28 7.94 -6.52
CA THR A 205 -8.48 6.52 -6.18
C THR A 205 -9.81 6.28 -5.44
N SER A 206 -10.20 7.21 -4.58
CA SER A 206 -11.52 7.21 -3.93
C SER A 206 -12.65 7.38 -4.94
N ALA A 207 -12.58 8.41 -5.78
CA ALA A 207 -13.62 8.69 -6.77
C ALA A 207 -13.72 7.60 -7.86
N SER A 208 -12.61 6.92 -8.19
CA SER A 208 -12.65 5.82 -9.17
C SER A 208 -13.41 4.58 -8.68
N GLN A 209 -13.62 4.43 -7.37
CA GLN A 209 -14.35 3.30 -6.82
C GLN A 209 -15.87 3.48 -6.89
N ILE A 210 -16.35 4.72 -6.96
CA ILE A 210 -17.79 5.05 -6.95
C ILE A 210 -18.59 4.26 -8.00
N PRO A 211 -18.17 4.20 -9.28
CA PRO A 211 -18.95 3.48 -10.30
C PRO A 211 -19.05 1.98 -10.02
N LEU A 212 -17.96 1.37 -9.55
CA LEU A 212 -17.95 -0.05 -9.23
C LEU A 212 -18.82 -0.32 -8.00
N ALA A 213 -18.60 0.41 -6.89
CA ALA A 213 -19.37 0.28 -5.67
C ALA A 213 -20.88 0.46 -5.91
N LEU A 214 -21.28 1.39 -6.78
CA LEU A 214 -22.67 1.61 -7.16
C LEU A 214 -23.27 0.40 -7.90
N VAL A 215 -22.54 -0.19 -8.84
CA VAL A 215 -23.00 -1.40 -9.54
C VAL A 215 -23.09 -2.59 -8.59
N GLU A 216 -22.12 -2.74 -7.69
CA GLU A 216 -22.10 -3.81 -6.69
C GLU A 216 -23.30 -3.74 -5.75
N THR A 217 -23.57 -2.56 -5.17
CA THR A 217 -24.70 -2.41 -4.27
C THR A 217 -26.01 -2.51 -5.02
N LEU A 218 -26.14 -1.92 -6.22
CA LEU A 218 -27.41 -1.96 -6.95
C LEU A 218 -27.81 -3.39 -7.30
N ILE A 219 -26.87 -4.23 -7.73
CA ILE A 219 -27.16 -5.62 -8.06
C ILE A 219 -27.50 -6.40 -6.79
N PHE A 220 -26.64 -6.35 -5.77
CA PHE A 220 -26.83 -7.13 -4.55
C PHE A 220 -28.03 -6.67 -3.73
N GLY A 221 -28.10 -5.37 -3.47
CA GLY A 221 -29.14 -4.70 -2.70
C GLY A 221 -30.51 -4.85 -3.35
N SER A 222 -30.64 -4.70 -4.67
CA SER A 222 -31.91 -4.96 -5.35
C SER A 222 -32.35 -6.43 -5.23
N LEU A 223 -31.42 -7.38 -5.39
CA LEU A 223 -31.76 -8.80 -5.22
C LEU A 223 -32.27 -9.07 -3.81
N VAL A 224 -31.48 -8.70 -2.79
CA VAL A 224 -31.83 -8.95 -1.39
C VAL A 224 -33.10 -8.23 -0.97
N TYR A 225 -33.27 -6.96 -1.35
CA TYR A 225 -34.42 -6.17 -0.92
C TYR A 225 -35.74 -6.77 -1.43
N TRP A 226 -35.82 -7.02 -2.74
CA TRP A 226 -37.06 -7.45 -3.38
C TRP A 226 -37.37 -8.94 -3.23
N LEU A 227 -36.35 -9.81 -3.17
CA LEU A 227 -36.57 -11.26 -3.06
C LEU A 227 -36.71 -11.74 -1.62
N CYS A 228 -36.09 -11.07 -0.65
CA CYS A 228 -36.20 -11.47 0.75
C CYS A 228 -37.50 -10.97 1.43
N GLY A 229 -38.23 -10.05 0.82
CA GLY A 229 -39.51 -9.56 1.36
C GLY A 229 -39.38 -8.33 2.27
N PHE A 230 -38.42 -7.43 2.00
CA PHE A 230 -38.42 -6.12 2.66
C PHE A 230 -39.64 -5.29 2.28
N GLU A 231 -39.93 -4.24 3.05
CA GLU A 231 -41.12 -3.42 2.83
C GLU A 231 -41.18 -2.83 1.41
N SER A 232 -42.35 -2.89 0.77
CA SER A 232 -42.48 -2.63 -0.67
C SER A 232 -42.41 -1.14 -1.08
N GLU A 233 -42.18 -0.23 -0.13
CA GLU A 233 -42.13 1.20 -0.39
C GLU A 233 -40.82 1.63 -1.08
N PHE A 234 -40.96 2.36 -2.18
CA PHE A 234 -39.82 2.81 -2.98
C PHE A 234 -38.84 3.74 -2.21
N GLN A 235 -39.33 4.55 -1.29
CA GLN A 235 -38.48 5.43 -0.47
C GLN A 235 -37.57 4.63 0.46
N LEU A 236 -38.10 3.56 1.06
CA LEU A 236 -37.35 2.68 1.96
C LEU A 236 -36.29 1.89 1.20
N PHE A 237 -36.59 1.48 -0.04
CA PHE A 237 -35.61 0.86 -0.94
C PHE A 237 -34.44 1.81 -1.25
N LEU A 238 -34.72 3.07 -1.58
CA LEU A 238 -33.66 4.05 -1.86
C LEU A 238 -32.77 4.31 -0.64
N ILE A 239 -33.35 4.39 0.56
CA ILE A 239 -32.59 4.56 1.81
C ILE A 239 -31.73 3.31 2.06
N PHE A 240 -32.30 2.12 1.89
CA PHE A 240 -31.59 0.86 2.05
C PHE A 240 -30.36 0.79 1.13
N GLU A 241 -30.57 1.05 -0.16
CA GLU A 241 -29.54 1.04 -1.18
C GLU A 241 -28.46 2.10 -0.92
N PHE A 242 -28.87 3.31 -0.52
CA PHE A 242 -27.93 4.39 -0.23
C PHE A 242 -27.07 4.11 1.01
N VAL A 243 -27.65 3.54 2.07
CA VAL A 243 -26.89 3.15 3.27
C VAL A 243 -25.89 2.05 2.93
N LEU A 244 -26.29 1.04 2.15
CA LEU A 244 -25.36 0.00 1.67
C LEU A 244 -24.24 0.61 0.81
N PHE A 245 -24.56 1.52 -0.09
CA PHE A 245 -23.60 2.18 -0.97
C PHE A 245 -22.55 2.99 -0.20
N VAL A 246 -22.97 3.87 0.72
CA VAL A 246 -22.03 4.68 1.52
C VAL A 246 -21.18 3.79 2.42
N MET A 247 -21.76 2.76 3.02
CA MET A 247 -21.01 1.80 3.83
C MET A 247 -19.98 1.03 3.00
N ASN A 248 -20.34 0.62 1.78
CA ASN A 248 -19.43 -0.05 0.85
C ASN A 248 -18.24 0.84 0.49
N LEU A 249 -18.48 2.14 0.24
CA LEU A 249 -17.42 3.13 0.02
C LEU A 249 -16.54 3.33 1.26
N ALA A 250 -17.14 3.44 2.45
CA ALA A 250 -16.40 3.57 3.70
C ALA A 250 -15.45 2.38 3.91
N MET A 251 -15.94 1.15 3.74
CA MET A 251 -15.10 -0.03 3.87
C MET A 251 -14.05 -0.16 2.76
N GLY A 252 -14.33 0.29 1.54
CA GLY A 252 -13.31 0.41 0.48
C GLY A 252 -12.15 1.31 0.91
N MET A 253 -12.46 2.48 1.50
CA MET A 253 -11.43 3.38 2.02
C MET A 253 -10.71 2.85 3.24
N TRP A 254 -11.37 2.06 4.09
CA TRP A 254 -10.71 1.36 5.19
C TRP A 254 -9.61 0.42 4.68
N PHE A 255 -9.90 -0.40 3.67
CA PHE A 255 -8.88 -1.27 3.08
C PHE A 255 -7.80 -0.49 2.35
N PHE A 256 -8.13 0.61 1.68
CA PHE A 256 -7.13 1.49 1.09
C PHE A 256 -6.20 2.11 2.13
N PHE A 257 -6.73 2.52 3.29
CA PHE A 257 -5.93 2.96 4.43
C PHE A 257 -5.00 1.86 4.93
N LEU A 258 -5.50 0.64 5.13
CA LEU A 258 -4.65 -0.49 5.56
C LEU A 258 -3.54 -0.80 4.56
N SER A 259 -3.82 -0.76 3.25
CA SER A 259 -2.79 -0.91 2.20
C SER A 259 -1.79 0.25 2.16
N SER A 260 -2.21 1.45 2.57
CA SER A 260 -1.31 2.62 2.66
C SER A 260 -0.32 2.48 3.83
N VAL A 261 -0.76 1.90 4.95
CA VAL A 261 0.03 1.79 6.19
C VAL A 261 0.76 0.46 6.32
N GLY A 262 0.28 -0.64 5.75
CA GLY A 262 0.91 -1.94 5.96
C GLY A 262 2.11 -2.18 5.05
N PRO A 263 3.15 -2.90 5.50
CA PRO A 263 4.40 -3.05 4.75
C PRO A 263 4.25 -3.89 3.47
N ASN A 264 3.50 -4.99 3.54
CA ASN A 264 3.29 -5.93 2.44
C ASN A 264 1.87 -6.53 2.47
N GLU A 265 1.45 -7.14 1.36
CA GLU A 265 0.10 -7.73 1.22
C GLU A 265 -0.15 -8.83 2.24
N ASN A 266 0.87 -9.64 2.55
CA ASN A 266 0.80 -10.74 3.51
C ASN A 266 0.50 -10.28 4.94
N VAL A 267 0.80 -9.02 5.28
CA VAL A 267 0.45 -8.40 6.57
C VAL A 267 -0.89 -7.67 6.49
N VAL A 268 -1.14 -6.95 5.40
CA VAL A 268 -2.36 -6.14 5.23
C VAL A 268 -3.61 -7.01 5.15
N THR A 269 -3.58 -8.11 4.40
CA THR A 269 -4.73 -9.01 4.23
C THR A 269 -5.25 -9.59 5.55
N PRO A 270 -4.43 -10.25 6.40
CA PRO A 270 -4.91 -10.75 7.68
C PRO A 270 -5.30 -9.63 8.64
N LEU A 271 -4.58 -8.50 8.65
CA LEU A 271 -4.95 -7.33 9.46
C LEU A 271 -6.34 -6.79 9.06
N GLY A 272 -6.62 -6.72 7.76
CA GLY A 272 -7.92 -6.37 7.22
C GLY A 272 -9.01 -7.32 7.69
N MET A 273 -8.79 -8.63 7.62
CA MET A 273 -9.76 -9.62 8.10
C MET A 273 -10.03 -9.52 9.60
N VAL A 274 -8.98 -9.33 10.41
CA VAL A 274 -9.12 -9.15 11.87
C VAL A 274 -9.88 -7.85 12.19
N SER A 275 -9.63 -6.77 11.46
CA SER A 275 -10.36 -5.52 11.66
C SER A 275 -11.86 -5.65 11.35
N VAL A 276 -12.21 -6.37 10.29
CA VAL A 276 -13.61 -6.68 9.95
C VAL A 276 -14.26 -7.52 11.04
N LEU A 277 -13.56 -8.52 11.58
CA LEU A 277 -14.05 -9.33 12.71
C LEU A 277 -14.37 -8.45 13.93
N VAL A 278 -13.52 -7.47 14.26
CA VAL A 278 -13.78 -6.52 15.34
C VAL A 278 -15.05 -5.70 15.03
N PHE A 279 -15.18 -5.15 13.83
CA PHE A 279 -16.38 -4.39 13.46
C PHE A 279 -17.66 -5.22 13.55
N ILE A 280 -17.61 -6.49 13.16
CA ILE A 280 -18.71 -7.45 13.20
C ILE A 280 -19.14 -7.77 14.63
N ILE A 281 -18.19 -8.08 15.52
CA ILE A 281 -18.49 -8.45 16.92
C ILE A 281 -19.20 -7.29 17.62
N PHE A 282 -18.76 -6.06 17.38
CA PHE A 282 -19.33 -4.86 17.99
C PHE A 282 -20.48 -4.25 17.18
N ALA A 283 -20.93 -4.88 16.09
CA ALA A 283 -21.96 -4.33 15.19
C ALA A 283 -23.37 -4.26 15.82
N GLY A 284 -23.60 -4.93 16.96
CA GLY A 284 -24.89 -4.92 17.67
C GLY A 284 -25.85 -6.06 17.28
N PHE A 285 -25.46 -6.94 16.36
CA PHE A 285 -26.25 -8.13 15.97
C PHE A 285 -25.78 -9.41 16.68
N ILE A 286 -24.50 -9.79 16.55
CA ILE A 286 -23.96 -11.00 17.19
C ILE A 286 -23.94 -10.86 18.72
N VAL A 287 -23.46 -9.71 19.19
CA VAL A 287 -23.52 -9.30 20.60
C VAL A 287 -24.39 -8.06 20.65
N THR A 288 -25.53 -8.15 21.34
CA THR A 288 -26.43 -7.02 21.49
C THR A 288 -25.80 -5.94 22.36
N LYS A 289 -26.17 -4.68 22.15
CA LYS A 289 -25.60 -3.52 22.85
C LYS A 289 -25.63 -3.67 24.38
N SER A 290 -26.66 -4.30 24.94
CA SER A 290 -26.84 -4.53 26.38
C SER A 290 -25.91 -5.59 26.96
N GLN A 291 -25.35 -6.48 26.14
CA GLN A 291 -24.41 -7.53 26.55
C GLN A 291 -22.94 -7.09 26.45
N ILE A 292 -22.67 -5.97 25.77
CA ILE A 292 -21.32 -5.41 25.65
C ILE A 292 -20.92 -4.80 26.99
N PRO A 293 -19.78 -5.21 27.59
CA PRO A 293 -19.30 -4.60 28.82
C PRO A 293 -19.06 -3.10 28.66
N ASP A 294 -19.38 -2.31 29.69
CA ASP A 294 -19.30 -0.83 29.65
C ASP A 294 -17.92 -0.30 29.20
N TYR A 295 -16.84 -1.01 29.52
CA TYR A 295 -15.48 -0.61 29.13
C TYR A 295 -15.16 -0.85 27.63
N LEU A 296 -15.98 -1.62 26.90
CA LEU A 296 -15.84 -1.88 25.46
C LEU A 296 -16.94 -1.22 24.62
N ILE A 297 -17.91 -0.53 25.24
CA ILE A 297 -19.04 0.05 24.52
C ILE A 297 -18.62 1.08 23.45
N TRP A 298 -17.47 1.73 23.62
CA TRP A 298 -16.93 2.68 22.64
C TRP A 298 -16.66 2.02 21.28
N ALA A 299 -16.27 0.73 21.25
CA ALA A 299 -16.01 0.00 20.01
C ALA A 299 -17.31 -0.19 19.19
N HIS A 300 -18.45 -0.35 19.87
CA HIS A 300 -19.77 -0.37 19.25
C HIS A 300 -20.10 0.96 18.56
N TRP A 301 -19.78 2.09 19.20
CA TRP A 301 -20.06 3.42 18.65
C TRP A 301 -19.10 3.84 17.52
N ILE A 302 -17.86 3.36 17.52
CA ILE A 302 -16.89 3.63 16.46
C ILE A 302 -17.12 2.73 15.23
N SER A 303 -17.68 1.53 15.41
CA SER A 303 -17.87 0.60 14.30
C SER A 303 -18.85 1.15 13.26
N PRO A 304 -18.43 1.32 11.98
CA PRO A 304 -19.33 1.79 10.93
C PRO A 304 -20.47 0.80 10.65
N MET A 305 -20.24 -0.50 10.85
CA MET A 305 -21.27 -1.54 10.68
C MET A 305 -22.45 -1.33 11.63
N THR A 306 -22.19 -0.91 12.88
CA THR A 306 -23.24 -0.61 13.87
C THR A 306 -24.23 0.42 13.33
N TRP A 307 -23.72 1.50 12.74
CA TRP A 307 -24.54 2.60 12.26
C TRP A 307 -25.34 2.21 11.02
N SER A 308 -24.75 1.43 10.11
CA SER A 308 -25.47 0.90 8.95
C SER A 308 -26.59 -0.06 9.36
N ILE A 309 -26.31 -1.03 10.25
CA ILE A 309 -27.33 -1.98 10.72
C ILE A 309 -28.44 -1.21 11.42
N ARG A 310 -28.12 -0.32 12.37
CA ARG A 310 -29.09 0.54 13.03
C ARG A 310 -29.98 1.29 12.03
N ALA A 311 -29.40 1.98 11.05
CA ALA A 311 -30.15 2.73 10.06
C ALA A 311 -31.08 1.83 9.23
N LEU A 312 -30.61 0.67 8.79
CA LEU A 312 -31.39 -0.26 7.99
C LEU A 312 -32.50 -0.95 8.79
N SER A 313 -32.24 -1.32 10.04
CA SER A 313 -33.25 -1.89 10.95
C SER A 313 -34.39 -0.90 11.22
N ILE A 314 -34.05 0.36 11.49
CA ILE A 314 -35.04 1.43 11.71
C ILE A 314 -35.81 1.69 10.41
N ASN A 315 -35.13 1.69 9.25
CA ASN A 315 -35.77 1.86 7.95
C ASN A 315 -36.84 0.77 7.69
N GLN A 316 -36.59 -0.48 8.07
CA GLN A 316 -37.56 -1.56 7.93
C GLN A 316 -38.70 -1.48 8.96
N TYR A 317 -38.36 -1.40 10.26
CA TYR A 317 -39.36 -1.57 11.33
C TYR A 317 -40.13 -0.29 11.67
N ARG A 318 -39.65 0.89 11.27
CA ARG A 318 -40.38 2.16 11.43
C ARG A 318 -41.15 2.55 10.16
N SER A 319 -41.35 1.63 9.22
CA SER A 319 -42.22 1.82 8.06
C SER A 319 -43.68 1.89 8.49
N ASP A 320 -44.53 2.49 7.67
CA ASP A 320 -45.95 2.70 8.03
C ASP A 320 -46.73 1.37 8.17
N ASN A 321 -46.29 0.32 7.47
CA ASN A 321 -46.90 -1.02 7.54
C ASN A 321 -46.42 -1.85 8.73
N MET A 322 -45.22 -1.58 9.24
CA MET A 322 -44.62 -2.31 10.38
C MET A 322 -44.79 -1.57 11.71
N ASP A 323 -44.95 -0.24 11.68
CA ASP A 323 -45.13 0.60 12.87
C ASP A 323 -46.61 0.70 13.30
N VAL A 324 -47.26 -0.46 13.44
CA VAL A 324 -48.69 -0.57 13.74
C VAL A 324 -48.95 -1.16 15.13
N CYS A 325 -50.14 -0.86 15.68
CA CYS A 325 -50.58 -1.47 16.94
C CYS A 325 -51.03 -2.92 16.77
N VAL A 326 -51.66 -3.25 15.63
CA VAL A 326 -52.18 -4.59 15.35
C VAL A 326 -51.51 -5.14 14.11
N TYR A 327 -50.81 -6.27 14.25
CA TYR A 327 -50.19 -6.99 13.14
C TYR A 327 -50.46 -8.48 13.29
N ASP A 328 -50.90 -9.12 12.21
CA ASP A 328 -51.26 -10.55 12.14
C ASP A 328 -52.13 -11.05 13.33
N GLY A 329 -53.09 -10.23 13.75
CA GLY A 329 -54.03 -10.56 14.83
C GLY A 329 -53.52 -10.34 16.26
N ILE A 330 -52.28 -9.87 16.45
CA ILE A 330 -51.70 -9.52 17.76
C ILE A 330 -51.77 -8.00 17.97
N ASP A 331 -52.26 -7.56 19.13
CA ASP A 331 -52.33 -6.14 19.52
C ASP A 331 -51.15 -5.75 20.44
N TYR A 332 -50.06 -5.28 19.83
CA TYR A 332 -48.83 -4.88 20.51
C TYR A 332 -49.03 -3.68 21.44
N CYS A 333 -49.92 -2.75 21.07
CA CYS A 333 -50.18 -1.57 21.89
C CYS A 333 -50.90 -1.95 23.18
N LYS A 334 -51.78 -2.96 23.14
CA LYS A 334 -52.47 -3.46 24.32
C LYS A 334 -51.59 -4.40 25.16
N ASP A 335 -50.85 -5.30 24.52
CA ASP A 335 -50.10 -6.35 25.22
C ASP A 335 -48.73 -5.86 25.73
N TYR A 336 -48.08 -4.96 24.99
CA TYR A 336 -46.71 -4.48 25.29
C TYR A 336 -46.62 -2.96 25.46
N GLY A 337 -47.69 -2.20 25.22
CA GLY A 337 -47.70 -0.73 25.35
C GLY A 337 -46.89 -0.01 24.26
N LYS A 338 -46.54 -0.70 23.17
CA LYS A 338 -45.67 -0.22 22.09
C LYS A 338 -46.21 -0.70 20.74
N THR A 339 -45.88 -0.04 19.65
CA THR A 339 -46.14 -0.56 18.30
C THR A 339 -45.19 -1.72 17.98
N MET A 340 -45.56 -2.56 17.01
CA MET A 340 -44.76 -3.72 16.57
C MET A 340 -43.31 -3.33 16.25
N GLY A 341 -43.12 -2.29 15.43
CA GLY A 341 -41.80 -1.79 15.06
C GLY A 341 -40.92 -1.37 16.25
N VAL A 342 -41.47 -0.63 17.23
CA VAL A 342 -40.73 -0.23 18.44
C VAL A 342 -40.40 -1.45 19.28
N TYR A 343 -41.36 -2.35 19.47
CA TYR A 343 -41.18 -3.57 20.25
C TYR A 343 -40.01 -4.40 19.72
N TYR A 344 -39.96 -4.62 18.41
CA TYR A 344 -38.93 -5.44 17.78
C TYR A 344 -37.54 -4.80 17.76
N LEU A 345 -37.44 -3.49 17.57
CA LEU A 345 -36.16 -2.78 17.69
C LEU A 345 -35.62 -2.81 19.14
N ASP A 346 -36.50 -2.68 20.12
CA ASP A 346 -36.13 -2.73 21.54
C ASP A 346 -35.63 -4.11 21.99
N LEU A 347 -36.10 -5.21 21.38
CA LEU A 347 -35.60 -6.56 21.67
C LEU A 347 -34.08 -6.69 21.44
N PHE A 348 -33.56 -5.97 20.43
CA PHE A 348 -32.13 -5.95 20.11
C PHE A 348 -31.40 -4.72 20.70
N GLY A 349 -32.11 -3.87 21.46
CA GLY A 349 -31.56 -2.65 22.03
C GLY A 349 -31.17 -1.60 20.98
N ILE A 350 -31.85 -1.60 19.83
CA ILE A 350 -31.68 -0.64 18.75
C ILE A 350 -32.58 0.56 19.03
N GLU A 351 -32.05 1.77 18.88
CA GLU A 351 -32.81 2.99 19.05
C GLU A 351 -33.96 3.10 18.02
N THR A 352 -35.10 3.65 18.43
CA THR A 352 -36.36 3.55 17.66
C THR A 352 -36.68 4.79 16.83
N GLU A 353 -35.98 5.89 17.08
CA GLU A 353 -36.29 7.17 16.45
C GLU A 353 -35.79 7.27 15.00
N LYS A 354 -36.65 7.79 14.10
CA LYS A 354 -36.34 7.86 12.64
C LYS A 354 -35.11 8.72 12.31
N TYR A 355 -34.74 9.68 13.15
CA TYR A 355 -33.56 10.53 12.91
C TYR A 355 -32.23 9.76 12.94
N TRP A 356 -32.19 8.58 13.57
CA TRP A 356 -31.00 7.73 13.58
C TRP A 356 -30.60 7.22 12.19
N ILE A 357 -31.54 7.14 11.25
CA ILE A 357 -31.23 6.83 9.84
C ILE A 357 -30.30 7.90 9.26
N VAL A 358 -30.66 9.17 9.47
CA VAL A 358 -29.87 10.31 8.98
C VAL A 358 -28.51 10.37 9.69
N TYR A 359 -28.46 10.12 11.00
CA TYR A 359 -27.19 10.03 11.72
C TYR A 359 -26.31 8.87 11.24
N GLY A 360 -26.88 7.71 10.90
CA GLY A 360 -26.14 6.59 10.33
C GLY A 360 -25.51 6.92 8.97
N ILE A 361 -26.23 7.66 8.13
CA ILE A 361 -25.73 8.16 6.84
C ILE A 361 -24.61 9.18 7.06
N ILE A 362 -24.82 10.19 7.90
CA ILE A 362 -23.83 11.22 8.19
C ILE A 362 -22.57 10.59 8.78
N TYR A 363 -22.72 9.66 9.73
CA TYR A 363 -21.62 8.93 10.32
C TYR A 363 -20.81 8.17 9.27
N SER A 364 -21.49 7.43 8.38
CA SER A 364 -20.85 6.67 7.30
C SER A 364 -20.11 7.57 6.30
N LEU A 365 -20.61 8.78 6.03
CA LEU A 365 -19.91 9.77 5.21
C LEU A 365 -18.68 10.36 5.93
N VAL A 366 -18.82 10.67 7.23
CA VAL A 366 -17.72 11.20 8.04
C VAL A 366 -16.59 10.18 8.16
N ILE A 367 -16.92 8.91 8.44
CA ILE A 367 -15.91 7.85 8.57
C ILE A 367 -15.24 7.55 7.22
N TYR A 368 -15.97 7.64 6.10
CA TYR A 368 -15.41 7.55 4.76
C TYR A 368 -14.35 8.64 4.50
N VAL A 369 -14.66 9.90 4.83
CA VAL A 369 -13.69 11.01 4.70
C VAL A 369 -12.53 10.84 5.69
N LEU A 370 -12.79 10.37 6.91
CA LEU A 370 -11.75 10.11 7.90
C LEU A 370 -10.77 9.05 7.40
N PHE A 371 -11.26 7.93 6.87
CA PHE A 371 -10.43 6.88 6.27
C PHE A 371 -9.62 7.41 5.09
N MET A 372 -10.21 8.27 4.25
CA MET A 372 -9.49 8.95 3.17
C MET A 372 -8.34 9.83 3.69
N VAL A 373 -8.57 10.61 4.75
CA VAL A 373 -7.53 11.44 5.37
C VAL A 373 -6.44 10.56 5.99
N MET A 374 -6.80 9.45 6.64
CA MET A 374 -5.81 8.52 7.17
C MET A 374 -5.00 7.84 6.06
N SER A 375 -5.60 7.47 4.92
CA SER A 375 -4.88 6.98 3.75
C SER A 375 -3.89 8.02 3.22
N PHE A 376 -4.30 9.30 3.17
CA PHE A 376 -3.42 10.39 2.78
C PHE A 376 -2.22 10.52 3.74
N LEU A 377 -2.46 10.52 5.05
CA LEU A 377 -1.38 10.56 6.05
C LEU A 377 -0.47 9.35 5.94
N GLY A 378 -1.04 8.16 5.73
CA GLY A 378 -0.28 6.93 5.50
C GLY A 378 0.66 7.06 4.31
N LEU A 379 0.16 7.50 3.16
CA LEU A 379 0.98 7.65 1.95
C LEU A 379 1.99 8.79 2.00
N GLU A 380 1.72 9.87 2.74
CA GLU A 380 2.63 11.02 2.83
C GLU A 380 3.79 10.77 3.82
N TYR A 381 3.50 10.09 4.95
CA TYR A 381 4.47 9.93 6.04
C TYR A 381 5.07 8.53 6.18
N LEU A 382 4.43 7.49 5.63
CA LEU A 382 4.96 6.12 5.65
C LEU A 382 5.41 5.71 4.25
N ARG A 383 6.72 5.46 4.11
CA ARG A 383 7.33 5.07 2.84
C ARG A 383 8.01 3.70 2.97
N TYR A 384 7.42 2.72 2.30
CA TYR A 384 7.97 1.37 2.17
C TYR A 384 8.70 1.25 0.83
N GLU A 385 9.78 2.00 0.66
CA GLU A 385 10.70 1.76 -0.45
C GLU A 385 11.62 0.60 -0.07
N ALA A 386 11.44 -0.55 -0.68
CA ALA A 386 12.52 -1.52 -0.75
C ALA A 386 13.54 -0.99 -1.76
N PRO A 387 14.80 -0.73 -1.38
CA PRO A 387 15.83 -0.47 -2.38
C PRO A 387 16.01 -1.78 -3.18
N GLU A 388 15.62 -1.77 -4.45
CA GLU A 388 15.78 -2.92 -5.37
C GLU A 388 17.25 -3.39 -5.46
N ASN A 389 18.21 -2.54 -5.07
CA ASN A 389 19.65 -2.78 -5.26
C ASN A 389 20.56 -2.40 -4.07
N VAL A 390 20.02 -2.14 -2.88
CA VAL A 390 20.87 -1.78 -1.72
C VAL A 390 20.53 -2.67 -0.53
N ASP A 391 21.07 -3.87 -0.58
CA ASP A 391 21.23 -4.70 0.61
C ASP A 391 22.36 -4.08 1.46
N VAL A 392 22.00 -3.24 2.44
CA VAL A 392 22.94 -2.68 3.44
C VAL A 392 23.16 -3.67 4.59
N SER A 393 22.58 -4.89 4.53
CA SER A 393 22.94 -5.88 5.52
C SER A 393 24.40 -6.28 5.32
N GLU A 394 25.20 -6.20 6.39
CA GLU A 394 26.45 -6.93 6.45
C GLU A 394 26.08 -8.40 6.25
N LYS A 395 26.26 -8.91 5.03
CA LYS A 395 26.14 -10.34 4.79
C LYS A 395 27.10 -11.00 5.77
N PRO A 396 26.62 -11.85 6.69
CA PRO A 396 27.53 -12.61 7.53
C PRO A 396 28.45 -13.38 6.58
N LEU A 397 29.76 -13.29 6.84
CA LEU A 397 30.80 -13.98 6.07
C LEU A 397 30.42 -15.45 5.93
N GLU A 398 29.84 -15.83 4.79
CA GLU A 398 29.72 -17.23 4.42
C GLU A 398 31.13 -17.69 4.06
N ASP A 399 31.68 -18.52 4.94
CA ASP A 399 33.02 -19.09 4.89
C ASP A 399 33.09 -20.16 3.78
N GLU A 400 32.83 -19.77 2.53
CA GLU A 400 32.95 -20.65 1.36
C GLU A 400 34.41 -20.74 0.89
N SER A 401 35.29 -21.17 1.78
CA SER A 401 36.58 -21.74 1.40
C SER A 401 36.39 -23.23 1.11
N TYR A 402 36.19 -23.60 -0.16
CA TYR A 402 36.33 -25.00 -0.57
C TYR A 402 37.82 -25.38 -0.52
N ALA A 403 38.26 -25.97 0.58
CA ALA A 403 39.55 -26.64 0.64
C ALA A 403 39.42 -28.01 -0.05
N LEU A 404 40.11 -28.19 -1.18
CA LEU A 404 40.27 -29.51 -1.80
C LEU A 404 41.14 -30.40 -0.88
N LEU A 405 40.49 -31.13 0.02
CA LEU A 405 41.14 -32.13 0.86
C LEU A 405 41.55 -33.33 -0.01
N LYS A 406 42.85 -33.44 -0.30
CA LYS A 406 43.43 -34.69 -0.80
C LYS A 406 43.55 -35.66 0.38
N THR A 407 42.82 -36.77 0.33
CA THR A 407 42.98 -37.86 1.29
C THR A 407 44.35 -38.53 1.14
N PRO A 408 45.05 -38.84 2.25
CA PRO A 408 46.36 -39.47 2.18
C PRO A 408 46.18 -40.94 1.77
N LYS A 409 46.51 -41.27 0.52
CA LYS A 409 46.77 -42.66 0.14
C LYS A 409 48.22 -42.99 0.50
N ASN A 410 48.34 -43.94 1.43
CA ASN A 410 49.55 -44.64 1.88
C ASN A 410 50.39 -43.96 2.95
N ALA A 411 50.14 -44.34 4.21
CA ALA A 411 51.19 -44.55 5.20
C ALA A 411 50.74 -45.65 6.18
N ARG A 412 51.49 -46.75 6.23
CA ARG A 412 51.41 -47.77 7.28
C ARG A 412 52.34 -47.33 8.41
N THR A 413 51.79 -46.96 9.57
CA THR A 413 52.43 -47.07 10.90
C THR A 413 51.43 -46.67 11.99
N PRO A 414 51.40 -47.36 13.15
CA PRO A 414 50.59 -46.95 14.30
C PRO A 414 51.33 -45.85 15.09
N ASP A 415 50.58 -45.01 15.80
CA ASP A 415 51.00 -43.84 16.61
C ASP A 415 51.34 -42.55 15.87
N ALA A 416 50.37 -41.62 15.87
CA ALA A 416 50.59 -40.19 16.15
C ALA A 416 49.27 -39.43 16.14
N SER A 417 48.78 -39.06 17.33
CA SER A 417 47.84 -37.97 17.54
C SER A 417 48.54 -36.63 17.30
N GLY A 418 48.57 -36.18 16.04
CA GLY A 418 49.08 -34.85 15.67
C GLY A 418 47.95 -33.95 15.19
N VAL A 419 47.63 -32.91 15.98
CA VAL A 419 46.78 -31.80 15.52
C VAL A 419 47.64 -30.94 14.60
N TYR A 420 47.29 -30.90 13.31
CA TYR A 420 47.90 -29.96 12.36
C TYR A 420 47.02 -28.72 12.26
N VAL A 421 47.54 -27.58 12.72
CA VAL A 421 46.92 -26.27 12.52
C VAL A 421 47.38 -25.74 11.16
N VAL A 422 46.46 -25.68 10.20
CA VAL A 422 46.71 -25.03 8.91
C VAL A 422 46.35 -23.56 9.05
N GLN A 423 47.32 -22.67 8.87
CA GLN A 423 47.05 -21.24 8.75
C GLN A 423 46.42 -20.95 7.38
N LEU A 424 45.18 -20.46 7.40
CA LEU A 424 44.51 -19.91 6.22
C LEU A 424 44.93 -18.46 6.05
N ASP A 425 45.40 -18.11 4.85
CA ASP A 425 45.68 -16.73 4.46
C ASP A 425 44.34 -16.11 4.02
N ASN A 426 43.75 -15.28 4.88
CA ASN A 426 42.44 -14.67 4.63
C ASN A 426 42.55 -13.63 3.50
N ARG A 427 41.99 -13.97 2.33
CA ARG A 427 41.83 -13.02 1.21
C ARG A 427 40.38 -12.57 1.11
N GLU A 428 40.08 -11.40 1.66
CA GLU A 428 38.78 -10.72 1.62
C GLU A 428 38.15 -10.76 0.21
N LYS A 429 36.93 -11.33 0.10
CA LYS A 429 36.10 -11.31 -1.12
C LYS A 429 35.09 -10.17 -1.05
N ASN A 430 35.49 -8.97 -1.49
CA ASN A 430 34.53 -7.93 -1.85
C ASN A 430 34.32 -7.96 -3.36
N PHE A 431 33.07 -8.21 -3.78
CA PHE A 431 32.59 -7.91 -5.11
C PHE A 431 31.37 -6.98 -4.95
N THR A 432 31.57 -5.72 -5.28
CA THR A 432 30.52 -4.71 -5.41
C THR A 432 30.79 -3.93 -6.69
N PRO A 433 29.76 -3.66 -7.50
CA PRO A 433 29.96 -3.04 -8.81
C PRO A 433 30.38 -1.58 -8.65
N VAL A 434 31.49 -1.21 -9.31
CA VAL A 434 31.87 0.18 -9.54
C VAL A 434 30.78 0.81 -10.40
N THR A 435 30.33 2.03 -10.07
CA THR A 435 29.31 2.71 -10.86
C THR A 435 29.97 3.82 -11.68
N VAL A 436 29.82 3.74 -13.01
CA VAL A 436 30.25 4.79 -13.94
C VAL A 436 29.01 5.55 -14.40
N ALA A 437 28.96 6.84 -14.09
CA ALA A 437 27.92 7.74 -14.54
C ALA A 437 28.49 8.74 -15.56
N ARG A 438 27.85 8.83 -16.73
CA ARG A 438 28.09 9.87 -17.72
C ARG A 438 27.24 11.09 -17.33
N ALA A 439 27.88 12.20 -16.97
CA ALA A 439 27.18 13.47 -16.89
C ALA A 439 26.84 13.91 -18.32
N ALA A 440 25.58 14.25 -18.56
CA ALA A 440 25.09 14.74 -19.85
C ALA A 440 25.53 16.18 -20.11
#